data_AF-A0A957HTH2-F1
#
_entry.id   AF-A0A957HTH2-F1
#
_cell.length_a   1.000
_cell.length_b   1.000
_cell.length_c   1.000
_cell.angle_alpha   90.00
_cell.angle_beta   90.00
_cell.angle_gamma   90.00
#
_symmetry.space_group_name_H-M   'P 1'
#
loop_
_entity.id
_entity.type
_entity.pdbx_description
1 polymer ?
#
loop_
_entity_poly.entity_id
_entity_poly.type
_entity_poly.pdbx_seq_one_letter_code
_entity_poly.pdbx_strand_id
1 'polypeptide(L)'
;MCRNTFTFKPGQLIDIEPQWMLDKAIPRSDGDTHRKNEPNNQQTNQLTELATYGQRLHTFLFGNGADFNAFLRYNDSYKRARITLAMHQNAAALWRLPWEYLHDGDDFLALSGRFQLSRRPHGMATFPAKPVQLPLRILVVIASPDDAKLLDTEEEIGVIQEALDEAQQARRVQVQYLDDATLSNIGDSLRDFNPHVLHYTGHGAFDKKTDRSYLLLENDDGESRPADIKALQPHLARADELRLVVLSGCQTAQTSDADAFSGVATGMLAADMPAVVAMQFSILDNSAIQWARAFYAALARGESLVETMAAARLALRDYEDGPGFDWGVPALYLRVPEMRLVDPDAVGSRRALTLQEVATLINVEGLLAPHYFVGRKPELRKMRRALKQRHVNSIFVRGIGGIGKSSIAAKLIERPGVKLDGVLVIRCHKVDPLDIPVKIAGFLIGQGEPGHADAGKLLLHAPADPAARARQAAQLISGRRYLFVFDNFERL
;
A
#
# COMPACT_ATOMS: atom_id res chain seq x y z
N MET A 1 2.58 -36.96 -2.37
CA MET A 1 1.82 -35.96 -1.58
C MET A 1 1.41 -36.62 -0.27
N CYS A 2 1.93 -36.16 0.87
CA CYS A 2 1.45 -36.59 2.18
C CYS A 2 0.25 -35.72 2.56
N ARG A 3 -0.88 -36.31 2.94
CA ARG A 3 -2.07 -35.59 3.38
C ARG A 3 -2.43 -36.04 4.79
N ASN A 4 -2.33 -35.12 5.74
CA ASN A 4 -2.86 -35.31 7.09
C ASN A 4 -4.20 -34.57 7.19
N THR A 5 -5.19 -35.19 7.83
CA THR A 5 -6.47 -34.54 8.15
C THR A 5 -6.56 -34.45 9.67
N PHE A 6 -6.71 -33.25 10.19
CA PHE A 6 -6.85 -33.02 11.62
C PHE A 6 -8.19 -32.35 11.90
N THR A 7 -8.79 -32.68 13.05
CA THR A 7 -10.05 -32.10 13.51
C THR A 7 -9.75 -31.13 14.64
N PHE A 8 -10.17 -29.88 14.48
CA PHE A 8 -9.98 -28.83 15.48
C PHE A 8 -11.12 -28.83 16.52
N LYS A 9 -10.75 -28.73 17.80
CA LYS A 9 -11.66 -28.39 18.90
C LYS A 9 -11.26 -27.01 19.46
N PRO A 10 -12.15 -25.99 19.44
CA PRO A 10 -11.86 -24.62 19.86
C PRO A 10 -11.13 -24.43 21.20
N GLY A 11 -11.39 -25.29 22.19
CA GLY A 11 -10.76 -25.18 23.52
C GLY A 11 -9.30 -25.63 23.61
N GLN A 12 -8.72 -26.25 22.57
CA GLN A 12 -7.36 -26.82 22.63
C GLN A 12 -6.23 -25.85 22.21
N LEU A 13 -6.57 -24.71 21.60
CA LEU A 13 -5.60 -23.75 21.05
C LEU A 13 -5.59 -22.39 21.76
N ILE A 14 -6.42 -22.20 22.80
CA ILE A 14 -6.49 -20.93 23.57
C ILE A 14 -5.11 -20.57 24.17
N ASP A 15 -4.34 -21.58 24.57
CA ASP A 15 -3.01 -21.39 25.17
C ASP A 15 -1.87 -21.35 24.12
N ILE A 16 -2.19 -21.40 22.83
CA ILE A 16 -1.23 -21.44 21.72
C ILE A 16 -1.25 -20.11 20.97
N GLU A 17 -1.74 -19.01 21.54
CA GLU A 17 -1.48 -17.67 21.00
C GLU A 17 -0.26 -17.05 21.71
N PRO A 18 0.70 -16.48 20.97
CA PRO A 18 1.87 -15.86 21.57
C PRO A 18 1.50 -14.45 22.03
N GLN A 19 0.80 -14.36 23.17
CA GLN A 19 0.26 -13.10 23.69
C GLN A 19 1.34 -12.03 23.89
N TRP A 20 2.57 -12.45 24.25
CA TRP A 20 3.72 -11.57 24.36
C TRP A 20 4.17 -10.94 23.01
N MET A 21 3.92 -11.60 21.87
CA MET A 21 4.18 -11.01 20.53
C MET A 21 3.14 -9.95 20.20
N LEU A 22 1.89 -10.16 20.61
CA LEU A 22 0.82 -9.16 20.47
C LEU A 22 1.06 -7.94 21.37
N ASP A 23 1.58 -8.13 22.58
CA ASP A 23 1.82 -7.03 23.52
C ASP A 23 3.02 -6.15 23.13
N LYS A 24 4.02 -6.69 22.43
CA LYS A 24 5.16 -5.92 21.90
C LYS A 24 4.83 -5.09 20.64
N ALA A 25 3.68 -5.35 20.02
CA ALA A 25 3.15 -4.60 18.87
C ALA A 25 2.61 -3.21 19.25
N ILE A 26 2.61 -2.84 20.53
CA ILE A 26 2.29 -1.50 21.03
C ILE A 26 3.60 -0.68 21.04
N PRO A 27 3.73 0.39 20.24
CA PRO A 27 4.88 1.27 20.32
C PRO A 27 5.05 1.76 21.75
N ARG A 28 6.22 1.53 22.35
CA ARG A 28 6.59 2.21 23.59
C ARG A 28 6.61 3.70 23.27
N SER A 29 5.84 4.48 24.01
CA SER A 29 5.71 5.94 23.82
C SER A 29 7.07 6.62 23.70
N ASP A 30 7.15 7.62 22.81
CA ASP A 30 8.30 8.49 22.59
C ASP A 30 8.93 8.94 23.92
N GLY A 31 10.09 8.38 24.22
CA GLY A 31 10.83 8.63 25.46
C GLY A 31 12.04 7.72 25.66
N ASP A 32 12.04 6.51 25.11
CA ASP A 32 13.17 5.58 25.20
C ASP A 32 14.13 5.72 24.01
N THR A 33 14.59 6.94 23.73
CA THR A 33 15.80 7.13 22.93
C THR A 33 17.01 6.66 23.73
N HIS A 34 17.66 5.61 23.22
CA HIS A 34 18.96 5.09 23.63
C HIS A 34 19.07 4.44 25.02
N ARG A 35 18.80 3.13 25.08
CA ARG A 35 19.67 2.21 25.83
C ARG A 35 20.40 1.28 24.85
N LYS A 36 21.51 1.80 24.29
CA LYS A 36 22.59 0.95 23.82
C LYS A 36 23.21 0.26 25.05
N ASN A 37 23.41 -1.06 24.96
CA ASN A 37 24.21 -1.93 25.85
C ASN A 37 23.49 -2.71 26.97
N GLU A 38 22.53 -3.58 26.63
CA GLU A 38 22.35 -4.87 27.33
C GLU A 38 22.38 -6.01 26.29
N PRO A 39 23.53 -6.69 26.06
CA PRO A 39 23.66 -7.64 24.96
C PRO A 39 23.27 -9.09 25.34
N ASN A 40 22.71 -9.79 24.34
CA ASN A 40 22.46 -11.23 24.19
C ASN A 40 21.38 -11.94 25.03
N ASN A 41 21.31 -11.77 26.35
CA ASN A 41 20.49 -12.71 27.16
C ASN A 41 18.96 -12.63 26.91
N GLN A 42 18.41 -11.44 26.65
CA GLN A 42 16.97 -11.30 26.37
C GLN A 42 16.57 -11.83 24.99
N GLN A 43 17.42 -11.67 23.97
CA GLN A 43 17.14 -12.13 22.62
C GLN A 43 17.26 -13.66 22.52
N THR A 44 18.26 -14.25 23.19
CA THR A 44 18.40 -15.72 23.31
C THR A 44 17.21 -16.35 24.04
N ASN A 45 16.70 -15.72 25.11
CA ASN A 45 15.51 -16.21 25.81
C ASN A 45 14.26 -16.15 24.91
N GLN A 46 14.08 -15.08 24.13
CA GLN A 46 12.94 -14.93 23.23
C GLN A 46 12.95 -15.96 22.08
N LEU A 47 14.11 -16.25 21.50
CA LEU A 47 14.22 -17.29 20.47
C LEU A 47 13.90 -18.69 21.05
N THR A 48 14.29 -18.94 22.29
CA THR A 48 13.98 -20.21 23.00
C THR A 48 12.49 -20.35 23.28
N GLU A 49 11.84 -19.28 23.73
CA GLU A 49 10.38 -19.22 23.90
C GLU A 49 9.65 -19.43 22.57
N LEU A 50 10.13 -18.80 21.49
CA LEU A 50 9.58 -18.94 20.15
C LEU A 50 9.75 -20.37 19.60
N ALA A 51 10.90 -21.01 19.83
CA ALA A 51 11.13 -22.39 19.43
C ALA A 51 10.21 -23.35 20.20
N THR A 52 10.05 -23.15 21.52
CA THR A 52 9.13 -23.94 22.35
C THR A 52 7.69 -23.80 21.85
N TYR A 53 7.28 -22.58 21.52
CA TYR A 53 5.99 -22.30 20.92
C TYR A 53 5.82 -22.99 19.55
N GLY A 54 6.84 -22.89 18.69
CA GLY A 54 6.89 -23.55 17.39
C GLY A 54 6.78 -25.07 17.46
N GLN A 55 7.38 -25.68 18.48
CA GLN A 55 7.28 -27.12 18.74
C GLN A 55 5.86 -27.51 19.14
N ARG A 56 5.13 -26.68 19.90
CA ARG A 56 3.70 -26.92 20.20
C ARG A 56 2.85 -26.90 18.93
N LEU A 57 3.09 -25.95 18.01
CA LEU A 57 2.44 -25.93 16.70
C LEU A 57 2.78 -27.17 15.87
N HIS A 58 4.05 -27.56 15.87
CA HIS A 58 4.51 -28.74 15.15
C HIS A 58 3.87 -30.01 15.70
N THR A 59 3.81 -30.17 17.02
CA THR A 59 3.13 -31.29 17.66
C THR A 59 1.63 -31.31 17.40
N PHE A 60 0.99 -30.13 17.35
CA PHE A 60 -0.41 -30.05 16.96
C PHE A 60 -0.65 -30.55 15.52
N LEU A 61 0.24 -30.23 14.58
CA LEU A 61 0.06 -30.57 13.17
C LEU A 61 0.54 -31.99 12.80
N PHE A 62 1.63 -32.45 13.42
CA PHE A 62 2.36 -33.67 13.05
C PHE A 62 2.52 -34.68 14.20
N GLY A 63 1.96 -34.41 15.37
CA GLY A 63 2.16 -35.25 16.56
C GLY A 63 3.63 -35.31 16.96
N ASN A 64 4.20 -36.50 17.08
CA ASN A 64 5.63 -36.67 17.34
C ASN A 64 6.52 -36.50 16.08
N GLY A 65 5.93 -36.14 14.93
CA GLY A 65 6.65 -35.96 13.67
C GLY A 65 7.13 -37.24 13.01
N ALA A 66 6.85 -38.43 13.56
CA ALA A 66 7.39 -39.70 13.04
C ALA A 66 6.99 -39.95 11.58
N ASP A 67 5.70 -39.76 11.25
CA ASP A 67 5.18 -39.94 9.88
C ASP A 67 5.73 -38.88 8.92
N PHE A 68 5.82 -37.63 9.37
CA PHE A 68 6.38 -36.53 8.59
C PHE A 68 7.85 -36.79 8.26
N ASN A 69 8.65 -37.15 9.27
CA ASN A 69 10.07 -37.47 9.11
C ASN A 69 10.28 -38.75 8.28
N ALA A 70 9.44 -39.76 8.44
CA ALA A 70 9.47 -40.95 7.59
C ALA A 70 9.18 -40.57 6.13
N PHE A 71 8.13 -39.79 5.87
CA PHE A 71 7.82 -39.30 4.53
C PHE A 71 9.01 -38.57 3.91
N LEU A 72 9.64 -37.65 4.64
CA LEU A 72 10.81 -36.92 4.16
C LEU A 72 12.02 -37.82 3.87
N ARG A 73 12.27 -38.85 4.68
CA ARG A 73 13.35 -39.83 4.45
C ARG A 73 13.10 -40.70 3.21
N TYR A 74 11.87 -41.14 3.01
CA TYR A 74 11.49 -41.95 1.83
C TYR A 74 11.40 -41.12 0.54
N ASN A 75 11.47 -39.80 0.64
CA ASN A 75 11.37 -38.87 -0.48
C ASN A 75 12.57 -37.91 -0.46
N ASP A 76 13.80 -38.44 -0.43
CA ASP A 76 15.06 -37.68 -0.33
C ASP A 76 15.26 -36.66 -1.47
N SER A 77 14.61 -36.87 -2.62
CA SER A 77 14.56 -35.95 -3.75
C SER A 77 13.87 -34.62 -3.42
N TYR A 78 13.10 -34.54 -2.33
CA TYR A 78 12.49 -33.31 -1.83
C TYR A 78 13.52 -32.45 -1.06
N LYS A 79 14.52 -31.96 -1.81
CA LYS A 79 15.50 -30.96 -1.33
C LYS A 79 14.84 -29.63 -0.97
N ARG A 80 13.75 -29.29 -1.67
CA ARG A 80 12.80 -28.21 -1.33
C ARG A 80 11.38 -28.78 -1.38
N ALA A 81 10.62 -28.62 -0.32
CA ALA A 81 9.26 -29.10 -0.18
C ALA A 81 8.30 -27.94 0.14
N ARG A 82 7.07 -28.03 -0.36
CA ARG A 82 6.02 -27.07 -0.01
C ARG A 82 5.14 -27.65 1.09
N ILE A 83 4.95 -26.89 2.15
CA ILE A 83 3.94 -27.15 3.18
C ILE A 83 2.76 -26.23 2.87
N THR A 84 1.63 -26.84 2.49
CA THR A 84 0.41 -26.11 2.17
C THR A 84 -0.65 -26.41 3.22
N LEU A 85 -0.98 -25.40 4.03
CA LEU A 85 -2.02 -25.50 5.04
C LEU A 85 -3.38 -25.19 4.43
N ALA A 86 -4.19 -26.23 4.21
CA ALA A 86 -5.54 -26.10 3.67
C ALA A 86 -6.58 -26.10 4.79
N MET A 87 -7.14 -24.94 5.12
CA MET A 87 -8.04 -24.74 6.27
C MET A 87 -9.46 -24.40 5.82
N HIS A 88 -10.47 -24.89 6.56
CA HIS A 88 -11.85 -24.50 6.31
C HIS A 88 -12.03 -22.98 6.54
N GLN A 89 -12.86 -22.32 5.73
CA GLN A 89 -13.05 -20.86 5.82
C GLN A 89 -13.55 -20.42 7.21
N ASN A 90 -14.47 -21.20 7.79
CA ASN A 90 -15.03 -20.92 9.12
C ASN A 90 -14.09 -21.29 10.29
N ALA A 91 -12.88 -21.80 10.04
CA ALA A 91 -11.93 -22.15 11.08
C ALA A 91 -11.04 -20.95 11.46
N ALA A 92 -11.65 -19.81 11.80
CA ALA A 92 -10.98 -18.53 12.03
C ALA A 92 -9.78 -18.65 12.99
N ALA A 93 -9.92 -19.42 14.07
CA ALA A 93 -8.84 -19.66 15.04
C ALA A 93 -7.58 -20.26 14.39
N LEU A 94 -7.72 -21.18 13.43
CA LEU A 94 -6.55 -21.77 12.76
C LEU A 94 -5.86 -20.78 11.82
N TRP A 95 -6.62 -19.86 11.22
CA TRP A 95 -6.06 -18.84 10.32
C TRP A 95 -5.23 -17.78 11.04
N ARG A 96 -5.40 -17.64 12.35
CA ARG A 96 -4.70 -16.68 13.22
C ARG A 96 -3.38 -17.20 13.77
N LEU A 97 -3.22 -18.52 13.80
CA LEU A 97 -2.01 -19.12 14.33
C LEU A 97 -0.84 -18.81 13.40
N PRO A 98 0.31 -18.39 13.94
CA PRO A 98 1.49 -18.06 13.16
C PRO A 98 2.29 -19.33 12.83
N TRP A 99 1.72 -20.12 11.92
CA TRP A 99 2.29 -21.37 11.42
C TRP A 99 3.70 -21.23 10.84
N GLU A 100 4.11 -20.01 10.50
CA GLU A 100 5.47 -19.70 10.06
C GLU A 100 6.51 -20.08 11.12
N TYR A 101 6.16 -20.06 12.40
CA TYR A 101 7.03 -20.47 13.51
C TYR A 101 7.06 -21.98 13.76
N LEU A 102 6.50 -22.84 12.90
CA LEU A 102 6.62 -24.30 13.04
C LEU A 102 8.09 -24.71 13.25
N HIS A 103 8.36 -25.43 14.33
CA HIS A 103 9.70 -25.86 14.74
C HIS A 103 9.71 -27.37 14.99
N ASP A 104 10.57 -28.13 14.31
CA ASP A 104 10.58 -29.61 14.38
C ASP A 104 11.37 -30.18 15.55
N GLY A 105 12.14 -29.34 16.23
CA GLY A 105 13.00 -29.70 17.35
C GLY A 105 14.45 -29.31 17.09
N ASP A 106 14.82 -29.20 15.81
CA ASP A 106 16.15 -28.80 15.35
C ASP A 106 16.14 -27.37 14.80
N ASP A 107 15.18 -27.02 13.93
CA ASP A 107 15.10 -25.69 13.30
C ASP A 107 13.65 -25.26 13.02
N PHE A 108 13.47 -23.97 12.76
CA PHE A 108 12.24 -23.43 12.21
C PHE A 108 12.09 -23.85 10.75
N LEU A 109 11.00 -24.54 10.43
CA LEU A 109 10.78 -25.11 9.09
C LEU A 109 10.85 -24.03 8.00
N ALA A 110 10.29 -22.85 8.25
CA ALA A 110 10.27 -21.72 7.31
C ALA A 110 11.64 -21.06 7.08
N LEU A 111 12.65 -21.33 7.92
CA LEU A 111 14.01 -20.78 7.83
C LEU A 111 15.06 -21.81 7.39
N SER A 112 14.73 -23.09 7.45
CA SER A 112 15.62 -24.20 7.04
C SER A 112 16.08 -24.17 5.57
N GLY A 113 15.45 -23.32 4.72
CA GLY A 113 15.63 -23.33 3.26
C GLY A 113 15.07 -24.57 2.55
N ARG A 114 14.61 -25.56 3.31
CA ARG A 114 14.00 -26.80 2.81
C ARG A 114 12.49 -26.65 2.62
N PHE A 115 11.81 -25.88 3.46
CA PHE A 115 10.35 -25.78 3.41
C PHE A 115 9.85 -24.40 2.99
N GLN A 116 8.83 -24.42 2.13
CA GLN A 116 8.11 -23.24 1.70
C GLN A 116 6.66 -23.31 2.19
N LEU A 117 6.28 -22.41 3.08
CA LEU A 117 4.96 -22.40 3.71
C LEU A 117 3.98 -21.49 2.97
N SER A 118 2.77 -22.01 2.72
CA SER A 118 1.63 -21.22 2.22
C SER A 118 0.31 -21.72 2.83
N ARG A 119 -0.70 -20.86 2.83
CA ARG A 119 -2.04 -21.15 3.35
C ARG A 119 -3.07 -21.06 2.24
N ARG A 120 -4.13 -21.87 2.28
CA ARG A 120 -5.23 -21.79 1.30
C ARG A 120 -6.57 -22.25 1.90
N PRO A 121 -7.71 -21.75 1.40
CA PRO A 121 -9.00 -22.28 1.79
C PRO A 121 -9.16 -23.73 1.32
N HIS A 122 -9.67 -24.58 2.21
CA HIS A 122 -10.01 -25.96 1.91
C HIS A 122 -11.16 -26.01 0.89
N GLY A 123 -11.13 -26.98 -0.03
CA GLY A 123 -12.20 -27.18 -1.01
C GLY A 123 -12.28 -26.17 -2.15
N MET A 124 -11.44 -25.12 -2.18
CA MET A 124 -11.44 -24.15 -3.27
C MET A 124 -10.54 -24.58 -4.44
N ALA A 125 -11.04 -24.34 -5.66
CA ALA A 125 -10.31 -24.55 -6.89
C ALA A 125 -9.07 -23.65 -6.97
N THR A 126 -8.03 -24.17 -7.61
CA THR A 126 -6.83 -23.41 -7.97
C THR A 126 -7.05 -22.71 -9.31
N PHE A 127 -6.42 -21.56 -9.51
CA PHE A 127 -6.42 -20.88 -10.80
C PHE A 127 -5.14 -21.19 -11.59
N PRO A 128 -5.20 -21.16 -12.93
CA PRO A 128 -3.99 -21.09 -13.73
C PRO A 128 -3.35 -19.71 -13.55
N ALA A 129 -2.05 -19.65 -13.20
CA ALA A 129 -1.29 -18.41 -13.29
C ALA A 129 -0.69 -18.30 -14.70
N LYS A 130 -0.91 -17.16 -15.34
CA LYS A 130 -0.10 -16.73 -16.48
C LYS A 130 0.83 -15.63 -15.96
N PRO A 131 2.16 -15.86 -15.95
CA PRO A 131 3.11 -14.81 -15.64
C PRO A 131 2.93 -13.63 -16.61
N VAL A 132 3.18 -12.43 -16.13
CA VAL A 132 3.12 -11.22 -16.94
C VAL A 132 4.51 -10.87 -17.48
N GLN A 133 4.52 -10.17 -18.62
CA GLN A 133 5.72 -9.54 -19.13
C GLN A 133 6.02 -8.27 -18.33
N LEU A 134 7.30 -7.93 -18.22
CA LEU A 134 7.74 -6.70 -17.57
C LEU A 134 7.23 -5.45 -18.32
N PRO A 135 7.00 -4.32 -17.63
CA PRO A 135 7.28 -4.09 -16.20
C PRO A 135 6.16 -4.59 -15.26
N LEU A 136 6.56 -5.04 -14.07
CA LEU A 136 5.65 -5.34 -12.96
C LEU A 136 5.05 -4.02 -12.42
N ARG A 137 3.77 -3.77 -12.73
CA ARG A 137 3.00 -2.65 -12.20
C ARG A 137 2.53 -2.88 -10.76
N ILE A 138 2.94 -2.00 -9.84
CA ILE A 138 2.61 -2.03 -8.41
C ILE A 138 1.86 -0.75 -8.04
N LEU A 139 0.63 -0.88 -7.53
CA LEU A 139 -0.12 0.23 -6.94
C LEU A 139 0.08 0.18 -5.43
N VAL A 140 0.69 1.23 -4.87
CA VAL A 140 0.90 1.39 -3.42
C VAL A 140 -0.16 2.35 -2.90
N VAL A 141 -1.06 1.86 -2.05
CA VAL A 141 -2.15 2.61 -1.42
C VAL A 141 -1.80 2.88 0.02
N ILE A 142 -1.76 4.15 0.41
CA ILE A 142 -1.39 4.61 1.74
C ILE A 142 -2.61 5.23 2.40
N ALA A 143 -3.21 4.52 3.34
CA ALA A 143 -4.33 5.02 4.13
C ALA A 143 -3.83 5.51 5.48
N SER A 144 -4.02 6.81 5.73
CA SER A 144 -3.66 7.44 7.02
C SER A 144 -4.70 8.51 7.34
N PRO A 145 -5.91 8.11 7.77
CA PRO A 145 -6.97 9.04 8.09
C PRO A 145 -6.65 9.89 9.33
N ASP A 146 -7.13 11.14 9.36
CA ASP A 146 -6.77 12.15 10.37
C ASP A 146 -7.22 11.79 11.81
N ASP A 147 -8.25 10.94 11.93
CA ASP A 147 -8.86 10.49 13.19
C ASP A 147 -8.32 9.14 13.68
N ALA A 148 -7.38 8.52 12.95
CA ALA A 148 -6.66 7.34 13.38
C ALA A 148 -5.31 7.69 14.00
N LYS A 149 -4.64 6.68 14.55
CA LYS A 149 -3.25 6.84 15.01
C LYS A 149 -2.37 7.23 13.81
N LEU A 150 -1.45 8.16 14.02
CA LEU A 150 -0.48 8.54 12.99
C LEU A 150 0.40 7.33 12.66
N LEU A 151 0.41 6.96 11.37
CA LEU A 151 1.41 6.09 10.77
C LEU A 151 2.49 6.99 10.18
N ASP A 152 3.76 6.62 10.33
CA ASP A 152 4.84 7.29 9.59
C ASP A 152 4.82 6.82 8.13
N THR A 153 3.83 7.32 7.40
CA THR A 153 3.65 7.00 6.00
C THR A 153 4.81 7.49 5.12
N GLU A 154 5.57 8.49 5.57
CA GLU A 154 6.71 9.00 4.82
C GLU A 154 7.86 8.00 4.87
N GLU A 155 8.13 7.45 6.06
CA GLU A 155 9.07 6.35 6.25
C GLU A 155 8.63 5.13 5.43
N GLU A 156 7.38 4.65 5.56
CA GLU A 156 6.87 3.50 4.79
C GLU A 156 6.98 3.68 3.27
N ILE A 157 6.73 4.90 2.76
CA ILE A 157 6.89 5.20 1.33
C ILE A 157 8.37 5.19 0.95
N GLY A 158 9.23 5.87 1.73
CA GLY A 158 10.67 5.92 1.49
C GLY A 158 11.26 4.51 1.45
N VAL A 159 10.77 3.64 2.32
CA VAL A 159 11.10 2.22 2.38
C VAL A 159 10.77 1.47 1.11
N ILE A 160 9.53 1.58 0.63
CA ILE A 160 9.11 0.91 -0.60
C ILE A 160 9.85 1.50 -1.82
N GLN A 161 10.10 2.81 -1.83
CA GLN A 161 10.88 3.47 -2.87
C GLN A 161 12.31 2.94 -2.92
N GLU A 162 13.01 2.91 -1.78
CA GLU A 162 14.37 2.39 -1.68
C GLU A 162 14.44 0.92 -2.08
N ALA A 163 13.46 0.11 -1.65
CA ALA A 163 13.34 -1.30 -2.02
C ALA A 163 13.16 -1.53 -3.54
N LEU A 164 12.52 -0.60 -4.24
CA LEU A 164 12.15 -0.74 -5.65
C LEU A 164 13.05 0.03 -6.61
N ASP A 165 13.88 0.95 -6.11
CA ASP A 165 14.65 1.90 -6.92
C ASP A 165 15.48 1.20 -8.01
N GLU A 166 16.29 0.19 -7.65
CA GLU A 166 17.11 -0.56 -8.62
C GLU A 166 16.24 -1.22 -9.71
N ALA A 167 15.12 -1.84 -9.31
CA ALA A 167 14.21 -2.52 -10.23
C ALA A 167 13.45 -1.53 -11.14
N GLN A 168 13.15 -0.33 -10.63
CA GLN A 168 12.55 0.75 -11.42
C GLN A 168 13.54 1.34 -12.42
N GLN A 169 14.79 1.60 -12.00
CA GLN A 169 15.88 2.05 -12.88
C GLN A 169 16.16 1.03 -13.99
N ALA A 170 16.10 -0.26 -13.66
CA ALA A 170 16.24 -1.36 -14.61
C ALA A 170 14.97 -1.60 -15.47
N ARG A 171 13.89 -0.81 -15.29
CA ARG A 171 12.59 -0.94 -15.96
C ARG A 171 11.90 -2.29 -15.79
N ARG A 172 12.17 -2.97 -14.68
CA ARG A 172 11.49 -4.20 -14.29
C ARG A 172 10.22 -3.91 -13.50
N VAL A 173 10.15 -2.76 -12.82
CA VAL A 173 9.00 -2.39 -11.99
C VAL A 173 8.51 -1.00 -12.38
N GLN A 174 7.19 -0.81 -12.34
CA GLN A 174 6.54 0.49 -12.42
C GLN A 174 5.66 0.66 -11.18
N VAL A 175 5.81 1.77 -10.46
CA VAL A 175 5.08 2.01 -9.20
C VAL A 175 4.19 3.24 -9.33
N GLN A 176 2.95 3.13 -8.89
CA GLN A 176 2.05 4.27 -8.67
C GLN A 176 1.73 4.35 -7.19
N TYR A 177 1.93 5.52 -6.59
CA TYR A 177 1.56 5.79 -5.20
C TYR A 177 0.21 6.49 -5.15
N LEU A 178 -0.65 6.03 -4.25
CA LEU A 178 -1.97 6.57 -3.96
C LEU A 178 -1.99 6.99 -2.50
N ASP A 179 -1.83 8.28 -2.24
CA ASP A 179 -1.85 8.84 -0.90
C ASP A 179 -3.28 9.19 -0.44
N ASP A 180 -4.26 9.33 -1.32
CA ASP A 180 -5.66 9.57 -0.98
C ASP A 180 -6.52 8.30 -1.10
N ALA A 181 -6.39 7.41 -0.12
CA ALA A 181 -6.96 6.07 -0.09
C ALA A 181 -8.49 5.99 0.08
N THR A 182 -9.26 6.76 -0.70
CA THR A 182 -10.72 6.59 -0.80
C THR A 182 -11.07 5.39 -1.68
N LEU A 183 -12.20 4.73 -1.41
CA LEU A 183 -12.67 3.61 -2.25
C LEU A 183 -12.79 3.99 -3.73
N SER A 184 -13.25 5.21 -4.03
CA SER A 184 -13.34 5.69 -5.41
C SER A 184 -11.96 5.79 -6.05
N ASN A 185 -11.00 6.43 -5.39
CA ASN A 185 -9.67 6.62 -5.93
C ASN A 185 -8.90 5.30 -6.08
N ILE A 186 -9.10 4.34 -5.18
CA ILE A 186 -8.57 2.98 -5.30
C ILE A 186 -9.19 2.33 -6.54
N GLY A 187 -10.52 2.41 -6.68
CA GLY A 187 -11.24 1.87 -7.83
C GLY A 187 -10.81 2.47 -9.16
N ASP A 188 -10.54 3.77 -9.21
CA ASP A 188 -10.09 4.48 -10.41
C ASP A 188 -8.64 4.08 -10.74
N SER A 189 -7.77 4.06 -9.74
CA SER A 189 -6.38 3.65 -9.91
C SER A 189 -6.26 2.19 -10.36
N LEU A 190 -7.10 1.28 -9.83
CA LEU A 190 -7.13 -0.12 -10.27
C LEU A 190 -7.52 -0.26 -11.75
N ARG A 191 -8.42 0.59 -12.26
CA ARG A 191 -8.83 0.56 -13.68
C ARG A 191 -7.81 1.22 -14.59
N ASP A 192 -7.34 2.40 -14.21
CA ASP A 192 -6.53 3.26 -15.09
C ASP A 192 -5.08 2.80 -15.14
N PHE A 193 -4.51 2.36 -14.00
CA PHE A 193 -3.15 1.85 -13.92
C PHE A 193 -3.04 0.35 -14.18
N ASN A 194 -4.16 -0.38 -14.00
CA ASN A 194 -4.27 -1.82 -14.20
C ASN A 194 -3.11 -2.62 -13.54
N PRO A 195 -2.89 -2.49 -12.21
CA PRO A 195 -1.72 -3.06 -11.54
C PRO A 195 -1.76 -4.59 -11.47
N HIS A 196 -0.58 -5.21 -11.38
CA HIS A 196 -0.46 -6.64 -11.04
C HIS A 196 -0.42 -6.87 -9.52
N VAL A 197 0.12 -5.89 -8.78
CA VAL A 197 0.22 -5.91 -7.32
C VAL A 197 -0.47 -4.69 -6.73
N LEU A 198 -1.34 -4.90 -5.75
CA LEU A 198 -1.86 -3.85 -4.87
C LEU A 198 -1.18 -3.99 -3.51
N HIS A 199 -0.33 -3.04 -3.14
CA HIS A 199 0.23 -2.93 -1.80
C HIS A 199 -0.62 -1.93 -1.02
N TYR A 200 -1.32 -2.38 0.01
CA TYR A 200 -2.00 -1.52 0.96
C TYR A 200 -1.11 -1.35 2.20
N THR A 201 -0.91 -0.10 2.61
CA THR A 201 -0.36 0.24 3.92
C THR A 201 -1.34 1.14 4.68
N GLY A 202 -1.62 0.80 5.93
CA GLY A 202 -2.65 1.46 6.73
C GLY A 202 -3.08 0.64 7.94
N HIS A 203 -4.20 1.01 8.54
CA HIS A 203 -4.74 0.27 9.68
C HIS A 203 -5.74 -0.80 9.29
N GLY A 204 -5.71 -1.92 10.00
CA GLY A 204 -6.80 -2.91 10.00
C GLY A 204 -7.66 -2.77 11.25
N ALA A 205 -8.95 -3.09 11.14
CA ALA A 205 -9.84 -3.19 12.29
C ALA A 205 -10.62 -4.51 12.26
N PHE A 206 -10.90 -5.07 13.44
CA PHE A 206 -11.71 -6.26 13.60
C PHE A 206 -12.86 -6.03 14.59
N ASP A 207 -14.09 -6.31 14.15
CA ASP A 207 -15.26 -6.22 15.00
C ASP A 207 -15.65 -7.60 15.53
N LYS A 208 -15.33 -7.85 16.81
CA LYS A 208 -15.66 -9.09 17.53
C LYS A 208 -17.16 -9.39 17.58
N LYS A 209 -18.05 -8.38 17.54
CA LYS A 209 -19.50 -8.61 17.62
C LYS A 209 -20.07 -9.13 16.31
N THR A 210 -19.53 -8.64 15.20
CA THR A 210 -19.98 -9.04 13.86
C THR A 210 -19.09 -10.08 13.20
N ASP A 211 -17.95 -10.42 13.81
CA ASP A 211 -16.91 -11.29 13.27
C ASP A 211 -16.43 -10.82 11.89
N ARG A 212 -16.23 -9.49 11.75
CA ARG A 212 -15.85 -8.85 10.48
C ARG A 212 -14.54 -8.12 10.59
N SER A 213 -13.77 -8.22 9.51
CA SER A 213 -12.50 -7.51 9.34
C SER A 213 -12.61 -6.41 8.30
N TYR A 214 -11.90 -5.32 8.55
CA TYR A 214 -11.93 -4.10 7.73
C TYR A 214 -10.51 -3.60 7.47
N LEU A 215 -10.29 -3.04 6.29
CA LEU A 215 -9.22 -2.08 6.05
C LEU A 215 -9.73 -0.68 6.41
N LEU A 216 -8.92 0.12 7.09
CA LEU A 216 -9.25 1.50 7.39
C LEU A 216 -8.83 2.37 6.21
N LEU A 217 -9.81 2.79 5.42
CA LEU A 217 -9.63 3.69 4.28
C LEU A 217 -9.96 5.13 4.68
N GLU A 218 -9.98 6.01 3.69
CA GLU A 218 -10.33 7.41 3.87
C GLU A 218 -11.69 7.73 3.27
N ASN A 219 -12.43 8.60 3.94
CA ASN A 219 -13.54 9.30 3.32
C ASN A 219 -13.05 10.57 2.61
N ASP A 220 -13.98 11.26 1.97
CA ASP A 220 -13.76 12.50 1.23
C ASP A 220 -13.29 13.68 2.09
N ASP A 221 -13.47 13.55 3.39
CA ASP A 221 -13.05 14.46 4.44
C ASP A 221 -11.79 13.95 5.14
N GLY A 222 -11.09 12.94 4.63
CA GLY A 222 -9.83 12.43 5.20
C GLY A 222 -9.96 11.73 6.56
N GLU A 223 -11.19 11.43 7.01
CA GLU A 223 -11.45 10.64 8.21
C GLU A 223 -11.58 9.16 7.86
N SER A 224 -11.59 8.33 8.89
CA SER A 224 -11.62 6.88 8.80
C SER A 224 -12.89 6.38 8.15
N ARG A 225 -12.73 5.51 7.15
CA ARG A 225 -13.81 4.77 6.52
C ARG A 225 -13.47 3.27 6.51
N PRO A 226 -14.04 2.48 7.43
CA PRO A 226 -13.88 1.03 7.41
C PRO A 226 -14.41 0.43 6.10
N ALA A 227 -13.62 -0.42 5.46
CA ALA A 227 -13.97 -1.14 4.24
C ALA A 227 -13.74 -2.64 4.44
N ASP A 228 -14.82 -3.41 4.44
CA ASP A 228 -14.77 -4.87 4.42
C ASP A 228 -14.56 -5.39 3.00
N ILE A 229 -14.47 -6.71 2.86
CA ILE A 229 -14.34 -7.32 1.54
C ILE A 229 -15.53 -7.00 0.60
N LYS A 230 -16.75 -6.81 1.13
CA LYS A 230 -17.92 -6.50 0.31
C LYS A 230 -17.80 -5.11 -0.34
N ALA A 231 -17.21 -4.16 0.38
CA ALA A 231 -16.90 -2.84 -0.16
C ALA A 231 -15.78 -2.88 -1.22
N LEU A 232 -14.76 -3.71 -1.02
CA LEU A 232 -13.60 -3.80 -1.92
C LEU A 232 -13.86 -4.65 -3.18
N GLN A 233 -14.65 -5.71 -3.06
CA GLN A 233 -14.87 -6.71 -4.11
C GLN A 233 -15.30 -6.13 -5.48
N PRO A 234 -16.22 -5.15 -5.58
CA PRO A 234 -16.59 -4.57 -6.88
C PRO A 234 -15.44 -3.90 -7.62
N HIS A 235 -14.44 -3.39 -6.88
CA HIS A 235 -13.25 -2.77 -7.44
C HIS A 235 -12.20 -3.82 -7.81
N LEU A 236 -11.97 -4.80 -6.94
CA LEU A 236 -11.03 -5.90 -7.19
C LEU A 236 -11.46 -6.78 -8.37
N ALA A 237 -12.76 -7.07 -8.49
CA ALA A 237 -13.30 -7.91 -9.57
C ALA A 237 -13.20 -7.27 -10.96
N ARG A 238 -12.94 -5.95 -11.04
CA ARG A 238 -12.72 -5.23 -12.31
C ARG A 238 -11.24 -5.02 -12.63
N ALA A 239 -10.35 -5.47 -11.76
CA ALA A 239 -8.91 -5.35 -11.94
C ALA A 239 -8.37 -6.63 -12.60
N ASP A 240 -8.56 -6.76 -13.91
CA ASP A 240 -8.29 -7.99 -14.67
C ASP A 240 -6.83 -8.46 -14.61
N GLU A 241 -5.88 -7.55 -14.39
CA GLU A 241 -4.46 -7.87 -14.23
C GLU A 241 -4.02 -8.02 -12.78
N LEU A 242 -4.88 -7.75 -11.79
CA LEU A 242 -4.50 -7.89 -10.39
C LEU A 242 -4.30 -9.37 -10.04
N ARG A 243 -3.16 -9.66 -9.40
CA ARG A 243 -2.71 -11.02 -9.11
C ARG A 243 -2.35 -11.20 -7.64
N LEU A 244 -1.82 -10.15 -7.01
CA LEU A 244 -1.38 -10.16 -5.63
C LEU A 244 -1.88 -8.92 -4.90
N VAL A 245 -2.43 -9.12 -3.71
CA VAL A 245 -2.62 -8.05 -2.73
C VAL A 245 -1.62 -8.24 -1.58
N VAL A 246 -0.92 -7.18 -1.20
CA VAL A 246 -0.07 -7.13 0.00
C VAL A 246 -0.77 -6.23 1.00
N LEU A 247 -1.09 -6.75 2.17
CA LEU A 247 -1.67 -6.02 3.30
C LEU A 247 -0.57 -5.81 4.33
N SER A 248 0.04 -4.62 4.27
CA SER A 248 1.01 -4.11 5.22
C SER A 248 0.32 -3.11 6.17
N GLY A 249 0.86 -2.95 7.37
CA GLY A 249 0.43 -1.91 8.30
C GLY A 249 0.17 -2.38 9.72
N CYS A 250 0.14 -1.44 10.65
CA CYS A 250 -0.05 -1.70 12.07
C CYS A 250 -1.52 -2.01 12.38
N GLN A 251 -1.75 -3.10 13.12
CA GLN A 251 -3.04 -3.35 13.76
C GLN A 251 -3.25 -2.31 14.87
N THR A 252 -4.46 -1.80 15.02
CA THR A 252 -4.76 -0.89 16.13
C THR A 252 -4.52 -1.60 17.46
N ALA A 253 -3.89 -0.90 18.40
CA ALA A 253 -3.29 -1.46 19.62
C ALA A 253 -4.27 -2.07 20.65
N GLN A 254 -5.52 -2.36 20.28
CA GLN A 254 -6.38 -3.17 21.12
C GLN A 254 -6.12 -4.64 20.79
N THR A 255 -5.80 -5.43 21.81
CA THR A 255 -5.56 -6.89 21.77
C THR A 255 -6.71 -7.72 21.18
N SER A 256 -7.79 -7.08 20.72
CA SER A 256 -8.86 -7.65 19.90
C SER A 256 -8.62 -7.63 18.39
N ASP A 257 -7.61 -6.90 17.90
CA ASP A 257 -7.53 -6.47 16.50
C ASP A 257 -6.51 -7.28 15.67
N ALA A 258 -5.90 -8.31 16.27
CA ALA A 258 -4.97 -9.25 15.63
C ALA A 258 -5.55 -10.01 14.42
N ASP A 259 -6.85 -9.85 14.19
CA ASP A 259 -7.64 -10.63 13.26
C ASP A 259 -7.92 -9.91 11.93
N ALA A 260 -7.66 -8.59 11.84
CA ALA A 260 -8.15 -7.77 10.74
C ALA A 260 -7.59 -8.19 9.37
N PHE A 261 -6.26 -8.20 9.18
CA PHE A 261 -5.70 -8.51 7.87
C PHE A 261 -5.84 -9.99 7.49
N SER A 262 -5.78 -10.91 8.45
CA SER A 262 -6.05 -12.33 8.22
C SER A 262 -7.49 -12.56 7.74
N GLY A 263 -8.47 -11.88 8.35
CA GLY A 263 -9.87 -11.96 7.93
C GLY A 263 -10.12 -11.29 6.57
N VAL A 264 -9.54 -10.13 6.31
CA VAL A 264 -9.60 -9.50 4.97
C VAL A 264 -8.94 -10.39 3.91
N ALA A 265 -7.77 -10.97 4.20
CA ALA A 265 -7.05 -11.85 3.27
C ALA A 265 -7.88 -13.09 2.90
N THR A 266 -8.44 -13.78 3.89
CA THR A 266 -9.32 -14.94 3.63
C THR A 266 -10.57 -14.56 2.87
N GLY A 267 -11.17 -13.39 3.16
CA GLY A 267 -12.25 -12.80 2.37
C GLY A 267 -11.87 -12.53 0.91
N MET A 268 -10.67 -11.97 0.67
CA MET A 268 -10.16 -11.72 -0.69
C MET A 268 -9.97 -13.03 -1.47
N LEU A 269 -9.44 -14.09 -0.85
CA LEU A 269 -9.33 -15.40 -1.50
C LEU A 269 -10.71 -15.99 -1.85
N ALA A 270 -11.69 -15.75 -0.97
CA ALA A 270 -13.08 -16.16 -1.21
C ALA A 270 -13.73 -15.36 -2.34
N ALA A 271 -13.27 -14.12 -2.57
CA ALA A 271 -13.63 -13.26 -3.68
C ALA A 271 -12.70 -13.42 -4.91
N ASP A 272 -12.17 -14.63 -5.11
CA ASP A 272 -11.35 -15.03 -6.26
C ASP A 272 -10.01 -14.32 -6.47
N MET A 273 -9.47 -13.66 -5.42
CA MET A 273 -8.09 -13.18 -5.45
C MET A 273 -7.10 -14.37 -5.52
N PRO A 274 -6.14 -14.37 -6.46
CA PRO A 274 -5.19 -15.49 -6.60
C PRO A 274 -4.22 -15.62 -5.43
N ALA A 275 -3.75 -14.50 -4.89
CA ALA A 275 -2.80 -14.47 -3.79
C ALA A 275 -2.96 -13.22 -2.90
N VAL A 276 -2.74 -13.40 -1.60
CA VAL A 276 -2.64 -12.33 -0.62
C VAL A 276 -1.45 -12.57 0.27
N VAL A 277 -0.65 -11.54 0.54
CA VAL A 277 0.29 -11.51 1.67
C VAL A 277 -0.31 -10.61 2.74
N ALA A 278 -0.35 -11.07 3.98
CA ALA A 278 -0.86 -10.28 5.09
C ALA A 278 0.11 -10.33 6.28
N MET A 279 0.39 -9.17 6.86
CA MET A 279 1.07 -9.08 8.15
C MET A 279 0.11 -9.54 9.25
N GLN A 280 0.44 -10.63 9.93
CA GLN A 280 -0.43 -11.22 10.96
C GLN A 280 -0.41 -10.43 12.27
N PHE A 281 0.67 -9.69 12.51
CA PHE A 281 0.92 -8.87 13.69
C PHE A 281 1.60 -7.58 13.22
N SER A 282 1.78 -6.60 14.12
CA SER A 282 2.64 -5.46 13.80
C SER A 282 4.09 -5.93 13.60
N ILE A 283 4.71 -5.39 12.57
CA ILE A 283 6.12 -5.57 12.23
C ILE A 283 6.85 -4.27 12.53
N LEU A 284 8.09 -4.33 13.00
CA LEU A 284 8.88 -3.12 13.20
C LEU A 284 9.21 -2.46 11.86
N ASP A 285 9.34 -1.13 11.83
CA ASP A 285 9.57 -0.38 10.59
C ASP A 285 10.81 -0.88 9.84
N ASN A 286 11.97 -0.98 10.53
CA ASN A 286 13.20 -1.56 9.98
C ASN A 286 13.02 -2.96 9.39
N SER A 287 12.23 -3.82 10.04
CA SER A 287 11.90 -5.15 9.52
C SER A 287 11.01 -5.05 8.29
N ALA A 288 10.01 -4.18 8.28
CA ALA A 288 9.18 -3.93 7.11
C ALA A 288 10.02 -3.47 5.90
N ILE A 289 11.07 -2.67 6.11
CA ILE A 289 12.03 -2.27 5.07
C ILE A 289 12.72 -3.47 4.46
N GLN A 290 13.36 -4.27 5.29
CA GLN A 290 14.14 -5.41 4.82
C GLN A 290 13.25 -6.46 4.17
N TRP A 291 12.04 -6.64 4.71
CA TRP A 291 11.04 -7.49 4.11
C TRP A 291 10.64 -7.00 2.71
N ALA A 292 10.21 -5.74 2.58
CA ALA A 292 9.77 -5.18 1.30
C ALA A 292 10.89 -5.22 0.26
N ARG A 293 12.13 -4.88 0.65
CA ARG A 293 13.32 -4.98 -0.19
C ARG A 293 13.54 -6.39 -0.72
N ALA A 294 13.64 -7.37 0.17
CA ALA A 294 13.88 -8.75 -0.22
C ALA A 294 12.71 -9.34 -1.04
N PHE A 295 11.48 -9.04 -0.61
CA PHE A 295 10.26 -9.52 -1.25
C PHE A 295 10.11 -8.98 -2.68
N TYR A 296 10.17 -7.67 -2.87
CA TYR A 296 9.99 -7.10 -4.20
C TYR A 296 11.17 -7.36 -5.13
N ALA A 297 12.40 -7.44 -4.62
CA ALA A 297 13.55 -7.83 -5.41
C ALA A 297 13.41 -9.27 -5.95
N ALA A 298 12.96 -10.21 -5.12
CA ALA A 298 12.68 -11.59 -5.54
C ALA A 298 11.53 -11.67 -6.56
N LEU A 299 10.43 -10.94 -6.34
CA LEU A 299 9.34 -10.84 -7.31
C LEU A 299 9.79 -10.33 -8.67
N ALA A 300 10.60 -9.27 -8.69
CA ALA A 300 11.11 -8.66 -9.92
C ALA A 300 12.10 -9.56 -10.68
N ARG A 301 12.71 -10.54 -10.01
CA ARG A 301 13.54 -11.60 -10.64
C ARG A 301 12.72 -12.75 -11.22
N GLY A 302 11.39 -12.72 -11.09
CA GLY A 302 10.51 -13.79 -11.58
C GLY A 302 10.46 -15.02 -10.68
N GLU A 303 10.92 -14.92 -9.43
CA GLU A 303 10.74 -15.97 -8.42
C GLU A 303 9.24 -16.23 -8.17
N SER A 304 8.88 -17.47 -7.83
CA SER A 304 7.51 -17.78 -7.42
C SER A 304 7.18 -17.10 -6.08
N LEU A 305 5.91 -16.89 -5.78
CA LEU A 305 5.51 -16.24 -4.52
C LEU A 305 6.00 -16.98 -3.28
N VAL A 306 6.08 -18.31 -3.33
CA VAL A 306 6.58 -19.12 -2.22
C VAL A 306 8.11 -19.02 -2.06
N GLU A 307 8.85 -18.89 -3.16
CA GLU A 307 10.30 -18.64 -3.16
C GLU A 307 10.59 -17.24 -2.63
N THR A 308 9.84 -16.25 -3.13
CA THR A 308 9.90 -14.85 -2.72
C THR A 308 9.72 -14.69 -1.22
N MET A 309 8.71 -15.36 -0.65
CA MET A 309 8.46 -15.34 0.79
C MET A 309 9.59 -16.01 1.57
N ALA A 310 10.12 -17.14 1.09
CA ALA A 310 11.25 -17.79 1.75
C ALA A 310 12.50 -16.88 1.77
N ALA A 311 12.80 -16.22 0.65
CA ALA A 311 13.90 -15.26 0.55
C ALA A 311 13.71 -14.08 1.52
N ALA A 312 12.50 -13.51 1.59
CA ALA A 312 12.19 -12.41 2.51
C ALA A 312 12.32 -12.81 3.99
N ARG A 313 11.93 -14.04 4.36
CA ARG A 313 12.11 -14.56 5.72
C ARG A 313 13.58 -14.75 6.10
N LEU A 314 14.39 -15.27 5.18
CA LEU A 314 15.83 -15.40 5.40
C LEU A 314 16.51 -14.04 5.55
N ALA A 315 16.14 -13.07 4.72
CA ALA A 315 16.65 -11.70 4.83
C ALA A 315 16.33 -11.08 6.19
N LEU A 316 15.11 -11.29 6.71
CA LEU A 316 14.72 -10.83 8.05
C LEU A 316 15.45 -11.55 9.18
N ARG A 317 15.72 -12.85 9.05
CA ARG A 317 16.51 -13.62 10.02
C ARG A 317 17.95 -13.12 10.09
N ASP A 318 18.54 -12.83 8.93
CA ASP A 318 19.95 -12.44 8.80
C ASP A 318 20.16 -10.93 9.04
N TYR A 319 19.10 -10.18 9.33
CA TYR A 319 19.17 -8.75 9.60
C TYR A 319 19.63 -8.48 11.04
N GLU A 320 20.87 -8.02 11.20
CA GLU A 320 21.52 -7.82 12.51
C GLU A 320 20.79 -6.81 13.41
N ASP A 321 20.23 -5.75 12.83
CA ASP A 321 19.47 -4.72 13.56
C ASP A 321 17.99 -5.11 13.78
N GLY A 322 17.61 -6.32 13.38
CA GLY A 322 16.25 -6.85 13.50
C GLY A 322 15.98 -7.49 14.86
N PRO A 323 14.70 -7.63 15.24
CA PRO A 323 14.33 -8.29 16.49
C PRO A 323 14.57 -9.81 16.48
N GLY A 324 14.88 -10.40 15.32
CA GLY A 324 15.19 -11.82 15.15
C GLY A 324 13.96 -12.75 15.06
N PHE A 325 12.75 -12.22 15.19
CA PHE A 325 11.49 -13.00 15.11
C PHE A 325 10.49 -12.49 14.05
N ASP A 326 10.64 -11.27 13.53
CA ASP A 326 9.67 -10.68 12.57
C ASP A 326 9.51 -11.46 11.26
N TRP A 327 10.43 -12.36 10.93
CA TRP A 327 10.35 -13.25 9.76
C TRP A 327 9.09 -14.13 9.74
N GLY A 328 8.46 -14.41 10.89
CA GLY A 328 7.22 -15.18 10.94
C GLY A 328 5.94 -14.35 10.83
N VAL A 329 6.04 -13.01 10.86
CA VAL A 329 4.87 -12.11 10.77
C VAL A 329 4.17 -12.18 9.41
N PRO A 330 4.87 -12.14 8.25
CA PRO A 330 4.21 -12.17 6.95
C PRO A 330 3.69 -13.57 6.60
N ALA A 331 2.37 -13.71 6.44
CA ALA A 331 1.72 -14.92 5.97
C ALA A 331 1.37 -14.84 4.48
N LEU A 332 1.63 -15.93 3.76
CA LEU A 332 1.26 -16.07 2.35
C LEU A 332 0.01 -16.94 2.19
N TYR A 333 -1.01 -16.35 1.60
CA TYR A 333 -2.26 -16.98 1.22
C TYR A 333 -2.29 -17.15 -0.30
N LEU A 334 -2.41 -18.39 -0.76
CA LEU A 334 -2.17 -18.72 -2.16
C LEU A 334 -3.19 -19.72 -2.72
N ARG A 335 -3.94 -19.29 -3.74
CA ARG A 335 -4.81 -20.19 -4.53
C ARG A 335 -4.12 -20.76 -5.75
N VAL A 336 -2.90 -20.31 -6.06
CA VAL A 336 -2.14 -20.74 -7.24
C VAL A 336 -0.72 -21.19 -6.82
N PRO A 337 -0.50 -22.48 -6.54
CA PRO A 337 0.72 -22.94 -5.87
C PRO A 337 2.04 -22.57 -6.56
N GLU A 338 2.10 -22.57 -7.89
CA GLU A 338 3.30 -22.22 -8.67
C GLU A 338 3.23 -20.81 -9.26
N MET A 339 2.55 -19.90 -8.57
CA MET A 339 2.34 -18.55 -9.07
C MET A 339 3.67 -17.79 -9.19
N ARG A 340 4.00 -17.43 -10.43
CA ARG A 340 5.00 -16.43 -10.77
C ARG A 340 4.27 -15.20 -11.31
N LEU A 341 4.59 -14.04 -10.74
CA LEU A 341 4.07 -12.78 -11.26
C LEU A 341 4.81 -12.38 -12.53
N VAL A 342 6.12 -12.45 -12.52
CA VAL A 342 6.98 -12.09 -13.65
C VAL A 342 7.49 -13.37 -14.32
N ASP A 343 7.45 -13.40 -15.64
CA ASP A 343 8.11 -14.43 -16.44
C ASP A 343 9.64 -14.29 -16.28
N PRO A 344 10.37 -15.29 -15.74
CA PRO A 344 11.81 -15.20 -15.52
C PRO A 344 12.62 -15.05 -16.82
N ASP A 345 12.06 -15.49 -17.96
CA ASP A 345 12.65 -15.36 -19.28
C ASP A 345 12.21 -14.06 -20.00
N ALA A 346 11.37 -13.24 -19.36
CA ALA A 346 10.96 -11.96 -19.90
C ALA A 346 12.18 -11.04 -20.05
N VAL A 347 12.63 -10.87 -21.29
CA VAL A 347 13.51 -9.76 -21.65
C VAL A 347 12.66 -8.50 -21.55
N GLY A 348 12.86 -7.74 -20.47
CA GLY A 348 12.16 -6.46 -20.28
C GLY A 348 12.23 -5.64 -21.57
N SER A 349 11.08 -5.14 -22.03
CA SER A 349 11.02 -4.25 -23.18
C SER A 349 12.02 -3.12 -22.98
N ARG A 350 13.14 -3.18 -23.71
CA ARG A 350 14.19 -2.14 -23.73
C ARG A 350 13.69 -0.92 -24.49
N ARG A 351 12.45 -0.48 -24.29
CA ARG A 351 12.11 0.88 -24.69
C ARG A 351 12.87 1.79 -23.75
N ALA A 352 13.90 2.43 -24.30
CA ALA A 352 14.66 3.46 -23.63
C ALA A 352 13.71 4.59 -23.22
N LEU A 353 13.22 4.57 -21.97
CA LEU A 353 12.87 5.81 -21.31
C LEU A 353 14.17 6.62 -21.22
N THR A 354 14.21 7.75 -21.92
CA THR A 354 15.29 8.73 -21.88
C THR A 354 15.59 9.14 -20.44
N LEU A 355 16.80 9.63 -20.14
CA LEU A 355 17.13 10.22 -18.81
C LEU A 355 16.12 11.29 -18.37
N GLN A 356 15.38 11.86 -19.32
CA GLN A 356 14.27 12.75 -19.07
C GLN A 356 13.13 12.06 -18.31
N GLU A 357 12.81 10.80 -18.61
CA GLU A 357 11.69 10.02 -18.09
C GLU A 357 11.95 9.32 -16.73
N VAL A 358 13.22 9.19 -16.32
CA VAL A 358 13.59 8.63 -15.00
C VAL A 358 13.63 9.73 -13.92
N ALA A 359 13.77 10.99 -14.33
CA ALA A 359 13.74 12.17 -13.48
C ALA A 359 12.56 13.11 -13.77
N THR A 360 11.54 12.66 -14.52
CA THR A 360 10.56 13.61 -15.10
C THR A 360 9.69 14.25 -14.03
N LEU A 361 9.76 15.58 -14.00
CA LEU A 361 8.62 16.35 -13.54
C LEU A 361 7.47 16.12 -14.55
N ILE A 362 6.32 15.67 -14.06
CA ILE A 362 5.06 15.61 -14.81
C ILE A 362 4.61 17.03 -15.07
N ASN A 363 4.29 17.35 -16.32
CA ASN A 363 3.64 18.61 -16.65
C ASN A 363 2.14 18.48 -16.41
N VAL A 364 1.64 19.22 -15.41
CA VAL A 364 0.22 19.34 -15.07
C VAL A 364 -0.20 20.77 -15.36
N GLU A 365 -0.86 20.97 -16.51
CA GLU A 365 -1.35 22.28 -16.95
C GLU A 365 -0.29 23.39 -16.96
N GLY A 366 0.99 23.06 -17.18
CA GLY A 366 2.12 23.99 -17.16
C GLY A 366 2.87 24.10 -15.83
N LEU A 367 2.42 23.40 -14.79
CA LEU A 367 3.18 23.17 -13.56
C LEU A 367 3.98 21.88 -13.65
N LEU A 368 5.16 21.89 -13.04
CA LEU A 368 6.03 20.73 -12.97
C LEU A 368 5.84 20.05 -11.60
N ALA A 369 5.35 18.81 -11.59
CA ALA A 369 5.16 18.00 -10.40
C ALA A 369 6.12 16.81 -10.40
N PRO A 370 6.72 16.42 -9.28
CA PRO A 370 7.49 15.18 -9.24
C PRO A 370 6.57 13.98 -9.48
N HIS A 371 7.12 12.92 -10.09
CA HIS A 371 6.43 11.62 -10.17
C HIS A 371 6.06 11.10 -8.78
N TYR A 372 6.95 11.31 -7.80
CA TYR A 372 6.74 11.00 -6.40
C TYR A 372 6.44 12.26 -5.62
N PHE A 373 5.29 12.30 -4.96
CA PHE A 373 4.89 13.41 -4.10
C PHE A 373 4.56 12.87 -2.72
N VAL A 374 5.41 13.21 -1.75
CA VAL A 374 5.38 12.68 -0.39
C VAL A 374 5.36 13.85 0.59
N GLY A 375 4.76 13.64 1.77
CA GLY A 375 4.88 14.55 2.92
C GLY A 375 4.15 15.89 2.83
N ARG A 376 2.99 15.92 2.17
CA ARG A 376 2.13 17.12 2.00
C ARG A 376 0.64 16.83 2.07
N LYS A 377 0.31 15.67 2.64
CA LYS A 377 -1.05 15.15 2.70
C LYS A 377 -2.00 16.09 3.46
N PRO A 378 -1.64 16.66 4.63
CA PRO A 378 -2.51 17.59 5.34
C PRO A 378 -2.82 18.85 4.53
N GLU A 379 -1.83 19.43 3.86
CA GLU A 379 -2.01 20.62 3.03
C GLU A 379 -2.87 20.32 1.80
N LEU A 380 -2.62 19.20 1.11
CA LEU A 380 -3.38 18.80 -0.07
C LEU A 380 -4.85 18.53 0.28
N ARG A 381 -5.11 17.84 1.41
CA ARG A 381 -6.46 17.64 1.96
C ARG A 381 -7.15 18.97 2.27
N LYS A 382 -6.47 19.88 2.97
CA LYS A 382 -7.00 21.21 3.30
C LYS A 382 -7.40 21.98 2.04
N MET A 383 -6.55 21.94 1.00
CA MET A 383 -6.82 22.59 -0.28
C MET A 383 -8.00 21.95 -1.01
N ARG A 384 -8.12 20.63 -1.03
CA ARG A 384 -9.27 19.92 -1.63
C ARG A 384 -10.58 20.20 -0.90
N ARG A 385 -10.59 20.18 0.44
CA ARG A 385 -11.76 20.56 1.25
C ARG A 385 -12.18 22.00 0.96
N ALA A 386 -11.22 22.92 0.83
CA ALA A 386 -11.48 24.29 0.43
C ALA A 386 -12.13 24.38 -0.98
N LEU A 387 -11.64 23.64 -1.97
CA LEU A 387 -12.25 23.61 -3.32
C LEU A 387 -13.69 23.09 -3.34
N LYS A 388 -14.07 22.21 -2.41
CA LYS A 388 -15.46 21.74 -2.27
C LYS A 388 -16.41 22.86 -1.82
N GLN A 389 -15.92 23.81 -1.04
CA GLN A 389 -16.70 24.88 -0.43
C GLN A 389 -16.92 26.05 -1.40
N ARG A 390 -18.17 26.24 -1.85
CA ARG A 390 -18.54 27.33 -2.80
C ARG A 390 -18.25 28.75 -2.31
N HIS A 391 -18.05 28.95 -1.00
CA HIS A 391 -17.74 30.26 -0.42
C HIS A 391 -16.23 30.55 -0.38
N VAL A 392 -15.37 29.55 -0.60
CA VAL A 392 -13.92 29.73 -0.64
C VAL A 392 -13.50 30.09 -2.06
N ASN A 393 -13.09 31.35 -2.24
CA ASN A 393 -12.75 31.90 -3.56
C ASN A 393 -11.23 31.94 -3.82
N SER A 394 -10.40 31.65 -2.81
CA SER A 394 -8.94 31.70 -2.94
C SER A 394 -8.25 30.78 -1.95
N ILE A 395 -7.10 30.23 -2.37
CA ILE A 395 -6.21 29.40 -1.57
C ILE A 395 -4.81 29.96 -1.71
N PHE A 396 -4.15 30.28 -0.59
CA PHE A 396 -2.78 30.81 -0.58
C PHE A 396 -1.80 29.75 -0.10
N VAL A 397 -0.87 29.34 -0.96
CA VAL A 397 0.25 28.45 -0.61
C VAL A 397 1.50 29.30 -0.42
N ARG A 398 2.02 29.36 0.82
CA ARG A 398 3.16 30.18 1.21
C ARG A 398 4.28 29.31 1.78
N GLY A 399 5.52 29.74 1.60
CA GLY A 399 6.71 29.02 2.07
C GLY A 399 7.96 29.41 1.29
N ILE A 400 9.12 28.97 1.79
CA ILE A 400 10.43 29.28 1.20
C ILE A 400 10.51 28.73 -0.24
N GLY A 401 11.36 29.34 -1.08
CA GLY A 401 11.65 28.83 -2.43
C GLY A 401 12.11 27.36 -2.39
N GLY A 402 11.70 26.57 -3.40
CA GLY A 402 12.09 25.15 -3.48
C GLY A 402 11.31 24.18 -2.59
N ILE A 403 10.49 24.65 -1.63
CA ILE A 403 9.77 23.79 -0.68
C ILE A 403 8.62 22.93 -1.29
N GLY A 404 8.41 22.99 -2.61
CA GLY A 404 7.39 22.19 -3.31
C GLY A 404 6.00 22.86 -3.50
N LYS A 405 5.90 24.20 -3.41
CA LYS A 405 4.62 24.93 -3.58
C LYS A 405 3.96 24.70 -4.95
N SER A 406 4.74 24.75 -6.03
CA SER A 406 4.24 24.48 -7.38
C SER A 406 3.85 23.01 -7.54
N SER A 407 4.59 22.10 -6.89
CA SER A 407 4.31 20.66 -6.90
C SER A 407 2.97 20.33 -6.23
N ILE A 408 2.66 20.92 -5.07
CA ILE A 408 1.37 20.69 -4.39
C ILE A 408 0.19 21.29 -5.19
N ALA A 409 0.38 22.44 -5.84
CA ALA A 409 -0.63 23.02 -6.72
C ALA A 409 -0.90 22.10 -7.93
N ALA A 410 0.15 21.54 -8.53
CA ALA A 410 0.02 20.56 -9.61
C ALA A 410 -0.73 19.30 -9.15
N LYS A 411 -0.41 18.76 -7.96
CA LYS A 411 -1.12 17.61 -7.40
C LYS A 411 -2.59 17.88 -7.06
N LEU A 412 -2.91 19.12 -6.69
CA LEU A 412 -4.30 19.54 -6.54
C LEU A 412 -5.04 19.54 -7.89
N ILE A 413 -4.39 19.96 -8.98
CA ILE A 413 -4.99 19.97 -10.32
C ILE A 413 -5.25 18.54 -10.83
N GLU A 414 -4.31 17.61 -10.63
CA GLU A 414 -4.49 16.21 -11.04
C GLU A 414 -5.71 15.58 -10.37
N ARG A 415 -5.92 15.90 -9.08
CA ARG A 415 -7.00 15.35 -8.26
C ARG A 415 -7.60 16.43 -7.37
N PRO A 416 -8.52 17.26 -7.90
CA PRO A 416 -9.09 18.40 -7.18
C PRO A 416 -10.13 17.99 -6.13
N GLY A 417 -10.60 16.73 -6.14
CA GLY A 417 -11.67 16.26 -5.26
C GLY A 417 -13.06 16.81 -5.61
N VAL A 418 -13.17 17.58 -6.69
CA VAL A 418 -14.41 18.08 -7.28
C VAL A 418 -14.27 18.16 -8.79
N LYS A 419 -15.36 17.96 -9.54
CA LYS A 419 -15.34 18.23 -10.97
C LYS A 419 -15.09 19.73 -11.21
N LEU A 420 -14.02 20.04 -11.92
CA LEU A 420 -13.71 21.36 -12.43
C LEU A 420 -14.22 21.48 -13.87
N ASP A 421 -14.75 22.64 -14.24
CA ASP A 421 -15.14 22.96 -15.62
C ASP A 421 -13.94 23.41 -16.46
N GLY A 422 -12.84 23.81 -15.81
CA GLY A 422 -11.57 24.12 -16.47
C GLY A 422 -10.50 24.62 -15.50
N VAL A 423 -9.25 24.56 -15.96
CA VAL A 423 -8.07 24.97 -15.18
C VAL A 423 -7.22 25.90 -16.05
N LEU A 424 -6.72 26.99 -15.46
CA LEU A 424 -5.74 27.87 -16.10
C LEU A 424 -4.58 28.13 -15.14
N VAL A 425 -3.37 27.77 -15.56
CA VAL A 425 -2.14 28.08 -14.82
C VAL A 425 -1.45 29.28 -15.46
N ILE A 426 -1.07 30.24 -14.62
CA ILE A 426 -0.32 31.44 -15.00
C ILE A 426 1.00 31.43 -14.23
N ARG A 427 2.09 31.22 -14.96
CA ARG A 427 3.46 31.32 -14.44
C ARG A 427 3.84 32.79 -14.38
N CYS A 428 3.57 33.46 -13.26
CA CYS A 428 3.65 34.92 -13.13
C CYS A 428 5.03 35.49 -13.48
N HIS A 429 6.12 34.78 -13.17
CA HIS A 429 7.48 35.18 -13.56
C HIS A 429 7.80 35.09 -15.07
N LYS A 430 6.89 34.55 -15.89
CA LYS A 430 7.04 34.41 -17.35
C LYS A 430 6.06 35.28 -18.13
N VAL A 431 5.27 36.11 -17.46
CA VAL A 431 4.18 36.90 -18.06
C VAL A 431 4.25 38.31 -17.51
N ASP A 432 4.09 39.32 -18.36
CA ASP A 432 3.95 40.69 -17.89
C ASP A 432 2.68 40.83 -17.04
N PRO A 433 2.71 41.48 -15.86
CA PRO A 433 1.52 41.72 -15.04
C PRO A 433 0.30 42.25 -15.84
N LEU A 434 0.53 43.09 -16.86
CA LEU A 434 -0.53 43.68 -17.68
C LEU A 434 -1.18 42.66 -18.65
N ASP A 435 -0.51 41.55 -18.95
CA ASP A 435 -1.01 40.49 -19.84
C ASP A 435 -1.84 39.42 -19.10
N ILE A 436 -1.81 39.42 -17.76
CA ILE A 436 -2.57 38.45 -16.96
C ILE A 436 -4.09 38.50 -17.26
N PRO A 437 -4.74 39.68 -17.26
CA PRO A 437 -6.16 39.78 -17.65
C PRO A 437 -6.42 39.27 -19.07
N VAL A 438 -5.47 39.46 -20.00
CA VAL A 438 -5.58 38.99 -21.38
C VAL A 438 -5.60 37.48 -21.46
N LYS A 439 -4.73 36.79 -20.70
CA LYS A 439 -4.72 35.33 -20.63
C LYS A 439 -6.02 34.77 -20.03
N ILE A 440 -6.53 35.38 -18.96
CA ILE A 440 -7.79 34.96 -18.34
C ILE A 440 -8.95 35.17 -19.31
N ALA A 441 -9.03 36.33 -19.96
CA ALA A 441 -10.06 36.62 -20.94
C ALA A 441 -10.03 35.63 -22.11
N GLY A 442 -8.84 35.33 -22.65
CA GLY A 442 -8.67 34.34 -23.72
C GLY A 442 -9.12 32.93 -23.30
N PHE A 443 -8.76 32.50 -22.09
CA PHE A 443 -9.23 31.22 -21.53
C PHE A 443 -10.75 31.14 -21.41
N LEU A 444 -11.38 32.20 -20.87
CA LEU A 444 -12.84 32.27 -20.71
C LEU A 444 -13.54 32.25 -22.06
N ILE A 445 -13.13 33.11 -22.99
CA ILE A 445 -13.69 33.16 -24.35
C ILE A 445 -13.57 31.79 -25.04
N GLY A 446 -12.44 31.10 -24.85
CA GLY A 446 -12.18 29.78 -25.39
C GLY A 446 -13.07 28.65 -24.83
N GLN A 447 -13.76 28.85 -23.70
CA GLN A 447 -14.69 27.85 -23.16
C GLN A 447 -15.94 27.66 -24.03
N GLY A 448 -16.34 28.69 -24.81
CA GLY A 448 -17.53 28.63 -25.65
C GLY A 448 -18.87 28.57 -24.88
N GLU A 449 -18.86 28.87 -23.59
CA GLU A 449 -20.01 28.78 -22.69
C GLU A 449 -20.72 30.14 -22.50
N PRO A 450 -22.05 30.18 -22.26
CA PRO A 450 -22.78 31.43 -22.06
C PRO A 450 -22.16 32.31 -20.96
N GLY A 451 -22.13 33.63 -21.18
CA GLY A 451 -21.56 34.61 -20.25
C GLY A 451 -20.03 34.72 -20.26
N HIS A 452 -19.29 33.76 -20.82
CA HIS A 452 -17.82 33.75 -20.76
C HIS A 452 -17.17 34.77 -21.69
N ALA A 453 -17.73 34.96 -22.89
CA ALA A 453 -17.25 35.96 -23.82
C ALA A 453 -17.40 37.39 -23.25
N ASP A 454 -18.51 37.65 -22.55
CA ASP A 454 -18.77 38.95 -21.93
C ASP A 454 -17.90 39.15 -20.69
N ALA A 455 -17.68 38.10 -19.89
CA ALA A 455 -16.70 38.11 -18.81
C ALA A 455 -15.28 38.44 -19.31
N GLY A 456 -14.85 37.83 -20.43
CA GLY A 456 -13.58 38.13 -21.06
C GLY A 456 -13.47 39.57 -21.54
N LYS A 457 -14.52 40.12 -22.18
CA LYS A 457 -14.57 41.53 -22.60
C LYS A 457 -14.50 42.48 -21.40
N LEU A 458 -15.19 42.18 -20.30
CA LEU A 458 -15.15 43.00 -19.07
C LEU A 458 -13.73 43.08 -18.48
N LEU A 459 -12.98 41.98 -18.49
CA LEU A 459 -11.59 41.97 -18.03
C LEU A 459 -10.69 42.85 -18.88
N LEU A 460 -10.93 42.93 -20.20
CA LEU A 460 -10.10 43.67 -21.15
C LEU A 460 -10.47 45.15 -21.30
N HIS A 461 -11.76 45.48 -21.32
CA HIS A 461 -12.24 46.75 -21.92
C HIS A 461 -13.39 47.40 -21.16
N ALA A 462 -13.19 47.74 -19.88
CA ALA A 462 -14.13 48.61 -19.19
C ALA A 462 -13.42 49.80 -18.51
N PRO A 463 -14.03 51.02 -18.52
CA PRO A 463 -13.51 52.23 -17.87
C PRO A 463 -13.56 52.16 -16.32
N ALA A 464 -13.79 50.98 -15.75
CA ALA A 464 -13.95 50.74 -14.34
C ALA A 464 -12.65 50.21 -13.71
N ASP A 465 -12.55 50.37 -12.38
CA ASP A 465 -11.48 49.82 -11.56
C ASP A 465 -11.26 48.30 -11.84
N PRO A 466 -10.01 47.82 -11.97
CA PRO A 466 -9.71 46.41 -12.26
C PRO A 466 -10.39 45.41 -11.32
N ALA A 467 -10.49 45.71 -10.01
CA ALA A 467 -11.12 44.80 -9.06
C ALA A 467 -12.65 44.77 -9.22
N ALA A 468 -13.27 45.89 -9.58
CA ALA A 468 -14.69 45.92 -9.93
C ALA A 468 -14.99 45.07 -11.17
N ARG A 469 -14.16 45.18 -12.22
CA ARG A 469 -14.29 44.40 -13.45
C ARG A 469 -14.12 42.90 -13.20
N ALA A 470 -13.11 42.52 -12.42
CA ALA A 470 -12.88 41.12 -12.04
C ALA A 470 -14.06 40.52 -11.26
N ARG A 471 -14.66 41.27 -10.33
CA ARG A 471 -15.85 40.83 -9.58
C ARG A 471 -17.07 40.61 -10.49
N GLN A 472 -17.32 41.53 -11.42
CA GLN A 472 -18.42 41.39 -12.38
C GLN A 472 -18.20 40.21 -13.34
N ALA A 473 -16.99 40.07 -13.87
CA ALA A 473 -16.62 38.91 -14.71
C ALA A 473 -16.81 37.59 -13.95
N ALA A 474 -16.40 37.52 -12.68
CA ALA A 474 -16.59 36.35 -11.84
C ALA A 474 -18.07 36.00 -11.60
N GLN A 475 -18.95 37.00 -11.48
CA GLN A 475 -20.40 36.78 -11.34
C GLN A 475 -20.99 36.11 -12.58
N LEU A 476 -20.58 36.53 -13.78
CA LEU A 476 -21.06 35.97 -15.05
C LEU A 476 -20.71 34.48 -15.22
N ILE A 477 -19.63 34.01 -14.59
CA ILE A 477 -19.16 32.62 -14.67
C ILE A 477 -19.40 31.82 -13.39
N SER A 478 -20.13 32.38 -12.41
CA SER A 478 -20.33 31.81 -11.07
C SER A 478 -21.05 30.45 -11.04
N GLY A 479 -21.74 30.09 -12.13
CA GLY A 479 -22.35 28.77 -12.32
C GLY A 479 -21.34 27.64 -12.52
N ARG A 480 -20.10 27.97 -12.90
CA ARG A 480 -19.02 27.03 -13.22
C ARG A 480 -17.94 27.01 -12.14
N ARG A 481 -17.15 25.94 -12.11
CA ARG A 481 -15.99 25.75 -11.22
C ARG A 481 -14.70 25.80 -12.02
N TYR A 482 -14.15 27.00 -12.15
CA TYR A 482 -12.81 27.21 -12.72
C TYR A 482 -11.76 27.32 -11.62
N LEU A 483 -10.58 26.76 -11.88
CA LEU A 483 -9.40 26.93 -11.03
C LEU A 483 -8.35 27.75 -11.76
N PHE A 484 -8.10 28.98 -11.28
CA PHE A 484 -7.02 29.84 -11.74
C PHE A 484 -5.84 29.72 -10.78
N VAL A 485 -4.69 29.26 -11.28
CA VAL A 485 -3.47 29.08 -10.47
C VAL A 485 -2.44 30.12 -10.86
N PHE A 486 -2.08 30.98 -9.91
CA PHE A 486 -1.03 31.98 -10.06
C PHE A 486 0.25 31.48 -9.38
N ASP A 487 1.24 31.06 -10.16
CA ASP A 487 2.47 30.42 -9.66
C ASP A 487 3.68 31.37 -9.73
N ASN A 488 4.49 31.38 -8.66
CA ASN A 488 5.58 32.34 -8.42
C ASN A 488 5.11 33.81 -8.42
N PHE A 489 4.07 34.08 -7.63
CA PHE A 489 3.42 35.39 -7.52
C PHE A 489 4.32 36.46 -6.90
N GLU A 490 5.36 36.07 -6.15
CA GLU A 490 6.29 37.00 -5.49
C GLU A 490 7.16 37.86 -6.42
N ARG A 491 7.11 37.64 -7.73
CA ARG A 491 7.87 38.41 -8.74
C ARG A 491 7.03 39.43 -9.52
N LEU A 492 5.75 39.60 -9.17
CA LEU A 492 4.84 40.59 -9.77
C LEU A 492 4.95 41.95 -9.09
#